data_AF-A0A1A3UMS5-F1
#
_entry.id   AF-A0A1A3UMS5-F1
#
_cell.length_a   1.000
_cell.length_b   1.000
_cell.length_c   1.000
_cell.angle_alpha   90.00
_cell.angle_beta   90.00
_cell.angle_gamma   90.00
#
_symmetry.space_group_name_H-M   'P 1'
#
loop_
_entity.id
_entity.type
_entity.pdbx_description
1 polymer ?
#
loop_
_entity_poly.entity_id
_entity_poly.type
_entity_poly.pdbx_seq_one_letter_code
_entity_poly.pdbx_strand_id
1 'polypeptide(L)'
;MSVLLRGTELRYVLTYQLVLHGPATIPELIDALKWHGFTVNGRASKAISDALRWEMGRGRVDRVRRGKYAALEFPRGTEHRMHQRVLALRGKSRAISGREDPLQWFD
;
A
#
# COMPACT_ATOMS: atom_id res chain seq x y z
N MET A 1 -0.76 -16.97 -7.41
CA MET A 1 -1.94 -16.19 -7.86
C MET A 1 -1.98 -14.90 -7.04
N SER A 2 -2.37 -13.76 -7.61
CA SER A 2 -2.26 -12.43 -6.95
C SER A 2 -3.60 -11.70 -6.87
N VAL A 3 -3.77 -10.86 -5.85
CA VAL A 3 -4.96 -10.00 -5.68
C VAL A 3 -4.75 -8.70 -6.45
N LEU A 4 -5.68 -8.40 -7.36
CA LEU A 4 -5.67 -7.18 -8.15
C LEU A 4 -6.26 -6.00 -7.35
N LEU A 5 -5.41 -5.04 -6.99
CA LEU A 5 -5.82 -3.83 -6.27
C LEU A 5 -6.31 -2.74 -7.22
N ARG A 6 -7.37 -2.04 -6.82
CA ARG A 6 -7.96 -0.94 -7.59
C ARG A 6 -8.40 0.21 -6.68
N GLY A 7 -8.34 1.43 -7.21
CA GLY A 7 -8.87 2.63 -6.56
C GLY A 7 -8.42 2.78 -5.10
N THR A 8 -9.38 2.85 -4.19
CA THR A 8 -9.16 3.01 -2.74
C THR A 8 -8.29 1.91 -2.13
N GLU A 9 -8.39 0.67 -2.62
CA GLU A 9 -7.60 -0.45 -2.07
C GLU A 9 -6.11 -0.25 -2.33
N LEU A 10 -5.74 0.11 -3.56
CA LEU A 10 -4.36 0.41 -3.91
C LEU A 10 -3.82 1.59 -3.09
N ARG A 11 -4.63 2.65 -2.96
CA ARG A 11 -4.25 3.84 -2.20
C ARG A 11 -3.98 3.51 -0.73
N TYR A 12 -4.88 2.77 -0.09
CA TYR A 12 -4.76 2.43 1.32
C TYR A 12 -3.58 1.49 1.58
N VAL A 13 -3.35 0.50 0.72
CA VAL A 13 -2.18 -0.38 0.83
C VAL A 13 -0.89 0.42 0.71
N LEU A 14 -0.78 1.33 -0.26
CA LEU A 14 0.43 2.14 -0.45
C LEU A 14 0.66 3.13 0.71
N THR A 15 -0.38 3.85 1.15
CA THR A 15 -0.26 4.78 2.28
C THR A 15 0.11 4.05 3.56
N TYR A 16 -0.50 2.90 3.85
CA TYR A 16 -0.18 2.13 5.04
C TYR A 16 1.21 1.50 4.97
N GLN A 17 1.68 1.09 3.78
CA GLN A 17 3.06 0.66 3.58
C GLN A 17 4.06 1.75 3.96
N LEU A 18 3.78 3.00 3.57
CA LEU A 18 4.60 4.17 3.91
C LEU A 18 4.56 4.52 5.41
N VAL A 19 3.44 4.26 6.09
CA VAL A 19 3.35 4.43 7.55
C VAL A 19 4.24 3.41 8.26
N LEU A 20 4.13 2.12 7.89
CA LEU A 20 4.83 1.04 8.58
C LEU A 20 6.35 1.03 8.33
N HIS A 21 6.76 1.29 7.09
CA HIS A 21 8.14 1.13 6.65
C HIS A 21 8.85 2.45 6.34
N GLY A 22 8.14 3.57 6.52
CA GLY A 22 8.66 4.90 6.24
C GLY A 22 8.75 5.25 4.75
N PRO A 23 9.52 6.29 4.41
CA PRO A 23 9.56 6.83 3.06
C PRO A 23 10.13 5.85 2.01
N ALA A 24 9.37 5.59 0.95
CA ALA A 24 9.73 4.61 -0.09
C ALA A 24 9.65 5.19 -1.51
N THR A 25 10.41 4.59 -2.42
CA THR A 25 10.44 4.88 -3.85
C THR A 25 9.40 4.07 -4.63
N ILE A 26 9.10 4.48 -5.86
CA ILE A 26 8.17 3.72 -6.73
C ILE A 26 8.63 2.26 -6.92
N PRO A 27 9.91 1.95 -7.21
CA PRO A 27 10.37 0.55 -7.30
C PRO A 27 10.17 -0.23 -5.99
N GLU A 28 10.54 0.34 -4.84
CA GLU A 28 10.36 -0.29 -3.53
C GLU A 28 8.87 -0.57 -3.24
N LEU A 29 7.97 0.34 -3.64
CA LEU A 29 6.52 0.13 -3.51
C LEU A 29 6.01 -0.96 -4.46
N ILE A 30 6.56 -1.08 -5.68
CA ILE A 30 6.23 -2.19 -6.58
C ILE A 30 6.64 -3.52 -5.96
N ASP A 31 7.83 -3.58 -5.38
CA ASP A 31 8.35 -4.80 -4.76
C ASP A 31 7.57 -5.16 -3.50
N ALA A 32 7.18 -4.18 -2.68
CA ALA A 32 6.28 -4.40 -1.54
C ALA A 32 4.91 -4.96 -1.97
N LEU A 33 4.32 -4.45 -3.05
CA LEU A 33 3.07 -5.01 -3.58
C LEU A 33 3.25 -6.47 -4.02
N LYS A 34 4.32 -6.77 -4.77
CA LYS A 34 4.62 -8.15 -5.20
C LYS A 34 4.85 -9.09 -4.03
N TRP A 35 5.59 -8.63 -3.02
CA TRP A 35 5.87 -9.38 -1.81
C TRP A 35 4.59 -9.82 -1.09
N HIS A 36 3.60 -8.93 -1.00
CA HIS A 36 2.29 -9.23 -0.42
C HIS A 36 1.33 -9.98 -1.38
N GLY A 37 1.79 -10.40 -2.56
CA GLY A 37 0.96 -11.08 -3.56
C GLY A 37 -0.08 -10.16 -4.20
N PHE A 38 0.17 -8.85 -4.23
CA PHE A 38 -0.69 -7.88 -4.91
C PHE A 38 -0.21 -7.58 -6.32
N THR A 39 -1.17 -7.20 -7.17
CA THR A 39 -0.92 -6.66 -8.50
C THR A 39 -1.84 -5.47 -8.76
N VAL A 40 -1.56 -4.70 -9.80
CA VAL A 40 -2.34 -3.53 -10.21
C VAL A 40 -2.66 -3.61 -11.69
N ASN A 41 -3.70 -2.90 -12.11
CA ASN A 41 -4.08 -2.89 -13.51
C ASN A 41 -3.12 -2.01 -14.34
N GLY A 42 -2.60 -2.55 -15.44
CA GLY A 42 -1.70 -1.83 -16.35
C GLY A 42 -0.30 -1.58 -15.76
N ARG A 43 0.32 -0.47 -16.16
CA ARG A 43 1.71 -0.13 -15.77
C ARG A 43 1.79 0.24 -14.28
N ALA A 44 2.43 -0.61 -13.49
CA ALA A 44 2.50 -0.46 -12.04
C ALA A 44 3.04 0.91 -11.57
N SER A 45 4.12 1.39 -12.17
CA SER A 45 4.70 2.69 -11.80
C SER A 45 3.73 3.85 -11.99
N LYS A 46 2.88 3.80 -13.03
CA LYS A 46 1.86 4.82 -13.29
C LYS A 46 0.71 4.70 -12.29
N ALA A 47 0.19 3.50 -12.08
CA ALA A 47 -0.90 3.26 -11.15
C ALA A 47 -0.54 3.70 -9.72
N ILE A 48 0.67 3.38 -9.26
CA ILE A 48 1.18 3.79 -7.94
C ILE A 48 1.34 5.31 -7.88
N SER A 49 1.97 5.93 -8.89
CA SER A 49 2.14 7.38 -8.90
C SER A 49 0.81 8.14 -8.90
N ASP A 50 -0.18 7.67 -9.66
CA ASP A 50 -1.51 8.28 -9.72
C ASP A 50 -2.28 8.06 -8.40
N ALA A 51 -2.13 6.90 -7.76
CA ALA A 51 -2.70 6.64 -6.43
C ALA A 51 -2.08 7.55 -5.35
N LEU A 52 -0.75 7.68 -5.31
CA LEU A 52 -0.05 8.53 -4.35
C LEU A 52 -0.37 10.01 -4.57
N ARG A 53 -0.46 10.47 -5.83
CA ARG A 53 -0.89 11.85 -6.13
C ARG A 53 -2.28 12.15 -5.57
N TRP A 54 -3.18 11.18 -5.59
CA TRP A 54 -4.50 11.35 -4.99
C TRP A 54 -4.44 11.50 -3.47
N GLU A 55 -3.61 10.69 -2.80
CA GLU A 55 -3.41 10.78 -1.34
C GLU A 55 -2.63 12.04 -0.93
N MET A 56 -1.76 12.56 -1.79
CA MET A 56 -1.15 13.89 -1.62
C MET A 56 -2.21 14.99 -1.61
N GLY A 57 -3.16 14.96 -2.54
CA GLY A 57 -4.29 15.91 -2.55
C GLY A 57 -5.18 15.81 -1.30
N ARG A 58 -5.06 14.73 -0.51
CA ARG A 58 -5.74 14.54 0.76
C ARG A 58 -4.89 14.83 1.99
N GLY A 59 -3.65 15.30 1.78
CA GLY A 59 -2.70 15.58 2.86
C GLY A 59 -2.25 14.33 3.64
N ARG A 60 -2.33 13.12 3.05
CA ARG A 60 -1.91 11.88 3.72
C ARG A 60 -0.55 11.38 3.31
N VAL A 61 -0.05 11.83 2.17
CA VAL A 61 1.24 11.45 1.59
C VAL A 61 1.92 12.72 1.09
N ASP A 62 3.23 12.78 1.17
CA ASP A 62 4.02 13.81 0.51
C ASP A 62 5.15 13.22 -0.34
N ARG A 63 5.61 13.99 -1.30
CA ARG A 63 6.72 13.66 -2.18
C ARG A 63 8.01 14.30 -1.66
N VAL A 64 8.76 13.52 -0.87
CA VAL A 64 10.03 13.97 -0.25
C VAL A 64 11.12 14.28 -1.28
N ARG A 65 11.20 13.50 -2.36
CA ARG A 65 12.11 13.76 -3.50
C ARG A 65 11.57 13.14 -4.78
N ARG A 66 12.28 13.32 -5.90
CA ARG A 66 11.88 12.72 -7.18
C ARG A 66 11.72 11.20 -7.05
N GLY A 67 10.47 10.73 -7.10
CA GLY A 67 10.13 9.31 -7.08
C GLY A 67 10.13 8.64 -5.70
N LYS A 68 10.30 9.41 -4.62
CA LYS A 68 10.23 8.95 -3.22
C LYS A 68 9.12 9.69 -2.48
N TYR A 69 8.33 8.93 -1.73
CA TYR A 69 7.14 9.40 -1.04
C TYR A 69 7.19 9.01 0.43
N ALA A 70 6.51 9.77 1.28
CA ALA A 70 6.36 9.50 2.71
C ALA A 70 4.91 9.64 3.12
N ALA A 71 4.47 8.89 4.11
CA ALA A 71 3.20 9.17 4.77
C ALA A 71 3.34 10.46 5.60
N LEU A 72 2.28 11.25 5.63
CA LEU A 72 2.11 12.35 6.57
C LEU A 72 1.27 11.88 7.76
N GLU A 73 1.22 12.66 8.82
CA GLU A 73 0.31 12.41 9.94
C GLU A 73 -1.15 12.60 9.50
N PHE A 74 -2.03 11.68 9.90
CA PHE A 74 -3.47 11.77 9.63
C PHE A 74 -4.28 11.18 10.80
N PRO A 75 -5.59 11.50 10.91
CA PRO A 75 -6.38 11.09 12.07
C PRO A 75 -6.38 9.57 12.29
N ARG A 76 -6.27 9.13 13.54
CA ARG A 76 -6.22 7.71 13.96
C ARG A 76 -7.40 6.88 13.43
N GLY A 77 -8.59 7.47 13.30
CA GLY A 77 -9.74 6.79 12.70
C GLY A 77 -9.57 6.49 11.20
N THR A 78 -8.82 7.30 10.47
CA THR A 78 -8.46 7.01 9.07
C THR A 78 -7.41 5.90 9.01
N GLU A 79 -6.40 5.97 9.87
CA GLU A 79 -5.38 4.92 10.00
C GLU A 79 -6.01 3.56 10.31
N HIS A 80 -6.91 3.50 11.30
CA HIS A 80 -7.61 2.27 11.66
C HIS A 80 -8.41 1.69 10.47
N ARG A 81 -9.15 2.54 9.74
CA ARG A 81 -9.91 2.09 8.55
C ARG A 81 -8.99 1.58 7.44
N MET A 82 -7.85 2.23 7.21
CA MET A 82 -6.84 1.77 6.25
C MET A 82 -6.27 0.43 6.70
N HIS A 83 -5.85 0.33 7.97
CA HIS A 83 -5.26 -0.87 8.55
C HIS A 83 -6.18 -2.09 8.38
N GLN A 84 -7.43 -1.99 8.83
CA GLN A 84 -8.40 -3.08 8.73
C GLN A 84 -8.63 -3.52 7.28
N ARG A 85 -8.68 -2.57 6.33
CA ARG A 85 -8.82 -2.88 4.91
C ARG A 85 -7.58 -3.59 4.36
N VAL A 86 -6.38 -3.17 4.75
CA VAL A 86 -5.12 -3.78 4.34
C VAL A 86 -4.99 -5.20 4.89
N LEU A 87 -5.33 -5.43 6.17
CA LEU A 87 -5.34 -6.76 6.77
C LEU A 87 -6.28 -7.71 6.02
N ALA A 88 -7.49 -7.25 5.70
CA ALA A 88 -8.45 -8.04 4.93
C ALA A 88 -7.92 -8.40 3.52
N LEU A 89 -7.24 -7.47 2.84
CA LEU A 89 -6.65 -7.72 1.53
C LEU A 89 -5.46 -8.68 1.59
N ARG A 90 -4.59 -8.54 2.61
CA ARG A 90 -3.51 -9.50 2.85
C ARG A 90 -4.09 -10.90 3.14
N GLY A 91 -5.14 -10.99 3.95
CA GLY A 91 -5.88 -12.23 4.18
C GLY A 91 -6.41 -12.89 2.91
N LYS A 92 -7.02 -12.11 2.01
CA LYS A 92 -7.45 -12.60 0.68
C LYS A 92 -6.27 -13.09 -0.16
N SER A 93 -5.18 -12.33 -0.21
CA SER A 93 -3.97 -12.73 -0.94
C SER A 93 -3.41 -14.05 -0.44
N ARG A 94 -3.38 -14.25 0.89
CA ARG A 94 -2.97 -15.51 1.53
C ARG A 94 -3.87 -16.68 1.12
N ALA A 95 -5.19 -16.52 1.21
CA ALA A 95 -6.14 -17.58 0.86
C ALA A 95 -6.00 -18.05 -0.60
N ILE A 96 -5.64 -17.14 -1.52
CA ILE A 96 -5.48 -17.46 -2.94
C ILE A 96 -4.06 -18.02 -3.24
N SER A 97 -3.03 -17.60 -2.48
CA SER A 97 -1.65 -18.01 -2.72
C SER A 97 -1.21 -19.24 -1.93
N GLY A 98 -1.95 -19.64 -0.88
CA GLY A 98 -1.54 -20.71 0.05
C GLY A 98 -0.31 -20.35 0.89
N ARG A 99 0.06 -19.06 0.96
CA ARG A 99 1.29 -18.57 1.60
C ARG A 99 0.99 -18.07 3.02
N GLU A 100 1.73 -18.54 4.02
CA GLU A 100 1.75 -17.95 5.36
C GLU A 100 2.55 -16.64 5.37
N ASP A 101 2.10 -15.65 6.16
CA ASP A 101 2.75 -14.34 6.27
C ASP A 101 3.64 -14.33 7.52
N PRO A 102 4.97 -14.19 7.40
CA PRO A 102 5.87 -14.15 8.55
C PRO A 102 5.58 -13.00 9.52
N LEU A 103 4.86 -11.96 9.07
CA LEU A 103 4.54 -10.77 9.86
C LEU A 103 3.24 -10.88 10.67
N GLN A 104 2.56 -12.03 10.67
CA GLN A 104 1.42 -12.27 11.57
C GLN A 104 1.80 -12.34 13.06
N TRP A 105 3.10 -12.36 13.38
CA TRP A 105 3.62 -12.46 14.75
C TRP A 105 3.74 -11.11 15.48
N PHE A 106 3.46 -9.98 14.81
CA PHE A 106 3.64 -8.63 15.37
C PHE A 106 2.38 -7.73 15.23
N ASP A 107 1.20 -8.27 15.52
CA ASP A 107 -0.03 -7.50 15.78
C ASP A 107 -0.56 -7.82 17.19
#